data_AF-A0A919UZ62-F1
#
_entry.id   AF-A0A919UZ62-F1
#
_cell.length_a   1.000
_cell.length_b   1.000
_cell.length_c   1.000
_cell.angle_alpha   90.00
_cell.angle_beta   90.00
_cell.angle_gamma   90.00
#
_symmetry.space_group_name_H-M   'P 1'
#
loop_
_entity.id
_entity.type
_entity.pdbx_description
1 polymer ?
#
loop_
_entity_poly.entity_id
_entity_poly.type
_entity_poly.pdbx_seq_one_letter_code
_entity_poly.pdbx_strand_id
1 'polypeptide(L)'
;MDRHREAVAAELARHGWDEPLWFETTAEDPGVGMVKQALAEGADLVFSSGGDGTVRACAEGLLDTGVPLAVLPVGTGNLLVRNLSLPGTLAEAVAAGVEGDTRAIDAGVIDGRPFVVMAGIGLDAAMAESTSEGAKRRIGWLAYAGSIVKHLRDKPFDVTLRLDGRVTLRRRAMMVLVGNVGRLQGGLSLLPDARPDDGELDVLVLAPRRPSDWLRVVGHVLTRSRRYDRRVERYTAARVEVDVVPPVLHECDGDTIGHGSHMSIETRPGALLLRVPRGSES
;
A
#
# COMPACT_ATOMS: atom_id res chain seq x y z
N MET A 1 0.15 -13.67 -23.65
CA MET A 1 0.17 -12.20 -23.53
C MET A 1 -0.85 -11.61 -24.48
N ASP A 2 -0.85 -12.07 -25.72
CA ASP A 2 -1.74 -11.63 -26.81
C ASP A 2 -3.23 -11.66 -26.46
N ARG A 3 -3.74 -12.78 -25.91
CA ARG A 3 -5.16 -12.89 -25.52
C ARG A 3 -5.62 -11.85 -24.49
N HIS A 4 -4.74 -11.40 -23.59
CA HIS A 4 -5.09 -10.36 -22.62
C HIS A 4 -5.16 -9.00 -23.29
N ARG A 5 -4.18 -8.68 -24.14
CA ARG A 5 -4.17 -7.44 -24.94
C ARG A 5 -5.39 -7.35 -25.85
N GLU A 6 -5.72 -8.43 -26.53
CA GLU A 6 -6.93 -8.55 -27.36
C GLU A 6 -8.20 -8.29 -26.54
N ALA A 7 -8.30 -8.85 -25.33
CA ALA A 7 -9.45 -8.64 -24.46
C ALA A 7 -9.57 -7.18 -23.99
N VAL A 8 -8.45 -6.53 -23.62
CA VAL A 8 -8.42 -5.12 -23.23
C VAL A 8 -8.79 -4.22 -24.41
N ALA A 9 -8.19 -4.43 -25.57
CA ALA A 9 -8.46 -3.66 -26.78
C ALA A 9 -9.90 -3.83 -27.25
N ALA A 10 -10.42 -5.06 -27.23
CA ALA A 10 -11.81 -5.33 -27.56
C ALA A 10 -12.77 -4.62 -26.60
N GLU A 11 -12.47 -4.58 -25.30
CA GLU A 11 -13.31 -3.88 -24.33
C GLU A 11 -13.26 -2.36 -24.52
N LEU A 12 -12.05 -1.78 -24.68
CA LEU A 12 -11.88 -0.35 -24.99
C LEU A 12 -12.65 0.06 -26.25
N ALA A 13 -12.60 -0.77 -27.30
CA ALA A 13 -13.34 -0.53 -28.53
C ALA A 13 -14.86 -0.51 -28.32
N ARG A 14 -15.41 -1.29 -27.38
CA ARG A 14 -16.85 -1.24 -27.03
C ARG A 14 -17.25 0.11 -26.41
N HIS A 15 -16.30 0.80 -25.80
CA HIS A 15 -16.47 2.15 -25.25
C HIS A 15 -16.05 3.25 -26.23
N GLY A 16 -15.74 2.91 -27.49
CA GLY A 16 -15.40 3.88 -28.54
C GLY A 16 -13.96 4.39 -28.51
N TRP A 17 -13.05 3.68 -27.83
CA TRP A 17 -11.63 4.01 -27.81
C TRP A 17 -10.85 3.25 -28.87
N ASP A 18 -9.84 3.92 -29.43
CA ASP A 18 -8.87 3.31 -30.35
C ASP A 18 -7.94 2.32 -29.60
N GLU A 19 -7.09 1.63 -30.37
CA GLU A 19 -6.11 0.70 -29.79
C GLU A 19 -5.15 1.45 -28.85
N PRO A 20 -4.97 0.98 -27.59
CA PRO A 20 -4.09 1.65 -26.65
C PRO A 20 -2.62 1.45 -27.01
N LEU A 21 -1.78 2.40 -26.58
CA LEU A 21 -0.33 2.20 -26.59
C LEU A 21 0.07 1.17 -25.53
N TRP A 22 0.97 0.25 -25.89
CA TRP A 22 1.45 -0.81 -25.02
C TRP A 22 2.90 -0.57 -24.61
N PHE A 23 3.14 -0.49 -23.30
CA PHE A 23 4.47 -0.37 -22.71
C PHE A 23 4.75 -1.61 -21.85
N GLU A 24 5.68 -2.46 -22.28
CA GLU A 24 6.05 -3.68 -21.56
C GLU A 24 7.04 -3.37 -20.43
N THR A 25 6.70 -3.82 -19.22
CA THR A 25 7.56 -3.68 -18.03
C THR A 25 8.62 -4.76 -17.98
N THR A 26 9.73 -4.50 -17.29
CA THR A 26 10.74 -5.52 -16.96
C THR A 26 10.79 -5.76 -15.44
N ALA A 27 11.63 -6.69 -15.00
CA ALA A 27 11.84 -6.89 -13.56
C ALA A 27 12.59 -5.70 -12.92
N GLU A 28 13.47 -5.05 -13.69
CA GLU A 28 14.28 -3.91 -13.28
C GLU A 28 13.48 -2.59 -13.30
N ASP A 29 12.51 -2.48 -14.21
CA ASP A 29 11.56 -1.36 -14.25
C ASP A 29 10.12 -1.89 -14.32
N PRO A 30 9.49 -2.10 -13.16
CA PRO A 30 8.17 -2.68 -13.09
C PRO A 30 7.04 -1.71 -13.51
N GLY A 31 7.35 -0.47 -13.89
CA GLY A 31 6.32 0.45 -14.43
C GLY A 31 6.64 1.94 -14.39
N VAL A 32 7.63 2.41 -13.62
CA VAL A 32 7.91 3.86 -13.50
C VAL A 32 8.40 4.41 -14.83
N GLY A 33 9.32 3.73 -15.52
CA GLY A 33 9.81 4.16 -16.83
C GLY A 33 8.75 4.09 -17.91
N MET A 34 7.90 3.06 -17.86
CA MET A 34 6.79 2.88 -18.81
C MET A 34 5.76 4.00 -18.67
N VAL A 35 5.45 4.45 -17.44
CA VAL A 35 4.62 5.62 -17.23
C VAL A 35 5.28 6.88 -17.80
N LYS A 36 6.57 7.10 -17.55
CA LYS A 36 7.27 8.27 -18.11
C LYS A 36 7.25 8.27 -19.64
N GLN A 37 7.38 7.10 -20.26
CA GLN A 37 7.23 6.95 -21.71
C GLN A 37 5.80 7.27 -22.16
N ALA A 38 4.78 6.71 -21.51
CA ALA A 38 3.38 6.99 -21.84
C ALA A 38 3.04 8.49 -21.74
N LEU A 39 3.52 9.17 -20.69
CA LEU A 39 3.35 10.61 -20.53
C LEU A 39 4.07 11.41 -21.62
N ALA A 40 5.28 10.98 -22.03
CA ALA A 40 6.01 11.63 -23.12
C ALA A 40 5.31 11.46 -24.48
N GLU A 41 4.59 10.36 -24.68
CA GLU A 41 3.71 10.11 -25.84
C GLU A 41 2.34 10.82 -25.73
N GLY A 42 2.09 11.57 -24.65
CA GLY A 42 0.87 12.37 -24.47
C GLY A 42 -0.33 11.60 -23.92
N ALA A 43 -0.11 10.52 -23.15
CA ALA A 43 -1.21 9.78 -22.54
C ALA A 43 -1.97 10.61 -21.49
N ASP A 44 -3.28 10.75 -21.66
CA ASP A 44 -4.20 11.41 -20.72
C ASP A 44 -4.85 10.43 -19.70
N LEU A 45 -4.57 9.13 -19.83
CA LEU A 45 -5.05 8.06 -18.95
C LEU A 45 -4.08 6.88 -19.05
N VAL A 46 -3.68 6.31 -17.91
CA VAL A 46 -2.82 5.12 -17.87
C VAL A 46 -3.57 3.94 -17.26
N PHE A 47 -3.58 2.81 -17.96
CA PHE A 47 -4.03 1.53 -17.40
C PHE A 47 -2.84 0.72 -16.90
N SER A 48 -2.78 0.42 -15.59
CA SER A 48 -1.82 -0.58 -15.09
C SER A 48 -2.39 -1.98 -15.26
N SER A 49 -1.59 -2.88 -15.84
CA SER A 49 -1.95 -4.28 -16.07
C SER A 49 -0.87 -5.21 -15.53
N GLY A 50 -0.85 -5.44 -14.22
CA GLY A 50 0.13 -6.32 -13.59
C GLY A 50 -0.24 -6.69 -12.15
N GLY A 51 0.77 -7.19 -11.41
CA GLY A 51 0.65 -7.41 -9.97
C GLY A 51 0.78 -6.11 -9.17
N ASP A 52 0.73 -6.21 -7.83
CA ASP A 52 0.79 -5.05 -6.94
C ASP A 52 2.06 -4.19 -7.14
N GLY A 53 3.20 -4.83 -7.45
CA GLY A 53 4.45 -4.14 -7.76
C GLY A 53 4.34 -3.24 -8.99
N THR A 54 3.69 -3.71 -10.06
CA THR A 54 3.41 -2.92 -11.27
C THR A 54 2.46 -1.78 -10.98
N VAL A 55 1.36 -2.05 -10.27
CA VAL A 55 0.37 -1.02 -9.91
C VAL A 55 1.01 0.09 -9.09
N ARG A 56 1.83 -0.28 -8.10
CA ARG A 56 2.60 0.67 -7.29
C ARG A 56 3.59 1.48 -8.11
N ALA A 57 4.35 0.85 -9.00
CA ALA A 57 5.31 1.53 -9.86
C ALA A 57 4.62 2.51 -10.82
N CYS A 58 3.47 2.13 -11.39
CA CYS A 58 2.66 3.03 -12.19
C CYS A 58 2.12 4.20 -11.36
N ALA A 59 1.63 3.92 -10.15
CA ALA A 59 1.14 4.95 -9.24
C ALA A 59 2.24 5.95 -8.87
N GLU A 60 3.44 5.46 -8.50
CA GLU A 60 4.63 6.27 -8.25
C GLU A 60 4.97 7.17 -9.43
N GLY A 61 4.97 6.63 -10.65
CA GLY A 61 5.27 7.39 -11.86
C GLY A 61 4.24 8.47 -12.19
N LEU A 62 3.01 8.35 -11.69
CA LEU A 62 1.88 9.26 -11.95
C LEU A 62 1.67 10.31 -10.85
N LEU A 63 2.40 10.23 -9.73
CA LEU A 63 2.26 11.20 -8.66
C LEU A 63 2.51 12.63 -9.16
N ASP A 64 1.61 13.53 -8.79
CA ASP A 64 1.63 14.96 -9.12
C ASP A 64 1.59 15.27 -10.63
N THR A 65 1.33 14.27 -11.50
CA THR A 65 1.28 14.46 -12.97
C THR A 65 -0.06 14.99 -13.46
N GLY A 66 -1.13 14.79 -12.67
CA GLY A 66 -2.50 15.07 -13.09
C GLY A 66 -3.09 14.06 -14.07
N VAL A 67 -2.34 13.04 -14.49
CA VAL A 67 -2.83 11.95 -15.33
C VAL A 67 -3.37 10.82 -14.45
N PRO A 68 -4.63 10.41 -14.62
CA PRO A 68 -5.24 9.39 -13.80
C PRO A 68 -4.76 7.98 -14.12
N LEU A 69 -4.73 7.15 -13.08
CA LEU A 69 -4.46 5.71 -13.13
C LEU A 69 -5.78 4.91 -13.11
N ALA A 70 -5.92 3.96 -14.02
CA ALA A 70 -6.92 2.90 -13.96
C ALA A 70 -6.24 1.55 -13.71
N VAL A 71 -6.76 0.75 -12.78
CA VAL A 71 -6.13 -0.52 -12.39
C VAL A 71 -6.89 -1.70 -12.99
N LEU A 72 -6.25 -2.47 -13.86
CA LEU A 72 -6.80 -3.72 -14.36
C LEU A 72 -6.52 -4.87 -13.36
N PRO A 73 -7.54 -5.62 -12.91
CA PRO A 73 -7.41 -6.59 -11.81
C PRO A 73 -6.81 -7.93 -12.26
N VAL A 74 -5.64 -7.91 -12.91
CA VAL A 74 -4.97 -9.11 -13.46
C VAL A 74 -4.00 -9.77 -12.47
N GLY A 75 -3.61 -9.06 -11.41
CA GLY A 75 -2.74 -9.55 -10.36
C GLY A 75 -3.41 -10.51 -9.40
N THR A 76 -2.62 -11.27 -8.64
CA THR A 76 -3.12 -12.18 -7.59
C THR A 76 -3.42 -11.44 -6.28
N GLY A 77 -2.66 -10.39 -5.99
CA GLY A 77 -2.77 -9.55 -4.80
C GLY A 77 -3.88 -8.51 -4.90
N ASN A 78 -3.87 -7.72 -5.98
CA ASN A 78 -4.82 -6.65 -6.28
C ASN A 78 -5.09 -5.75 -5.05
N LEU A 79 -4.02 -5.31 -4.40
CA LEU A 79 -4.08 -4.67 -3.09
C LEU A 79 -4.80 -3.33 -3.13
N LEU A 80 -4.45 -2.46 -4.08
CA LEU A 80 -5.16 -1.18 -4.29
C LEU A 80 -6.62 -1.42 -4.67
N VAL A 81 -6.90 -2.38 -5.56
CA VAL A 81 -8.27 -2.76 -5.95
C VAL A 81 -9.11 -3.12 -4.72
N ARG A 82 -8.57 -3.94 -3.80
CA ARG A 82 -9.28 -4.37 -2.58
C ARG A 82 -9.41 -3.28 -1.51
N ASN A 83 -8.43 -2.38 -1.43
CA ASN A 83 -8.46 -1.26 -0.48
C ASN A 83 -9.46 -0.21 -0.90
N LEU A 84 -9.50 0.12 -2.18
CA LEU A 84 -10.28 1.20 -2.75
C LEU A 84 -11.61 0.72 -3.37
N SER A 85 -11.94 -0.56 -3.16
CA SER A 85 -13.14 -1.20 -3.71
C SER A 85 -13.29 -1.02 -5.23
N LEU A 86 -12.16 -1.05 -5.95
CA LEU A 86 -12.16 -0.96 -7.41
C LEU A 86 -12.74 -2.24 -8.03
N PRO A 87 -13.15 -2.18 -9.30
CA PRO A 87 -13.75 -3.33 -9.97
C PRO A 87 -12.87 -4.58 -10.00
N GLY A 88 -13.52 -5.73 -9.85
CA GLY A 88 -12.86 -7.04 -9.81
C GLY A 88 -12.77 -7.73 -11.17
N THR A 89 -13.45 -7.23 -12.20
CA THR A 89 -13.43 -7.79 -13.56
C THR A 89 -12.77 -6.84 -14.55
N LEU A 90 -12.26 -7.38 -15.66
CA LEU A 90 -11.66 -6.58 -16.72
C LEU A 90 -12.65 -5.56 -17.32
N ALA A 91 -13.87 -6.01 -17.64
CA ALA A 91 -14.89 -5.16 -18.25
C ALA A 91 -15.26 -3.96 -17.37
N GLU A 92 -15.53 -4.21 -16.09
CA GLU A 92 -15.85 -3.15 -15.15
C GLU A 92 -14.66 -2.21 -14.89
N ALA A 93 -13.42 -2.73 -14.88
CA ALA A 93 -12.22 -1.92 -14.70
C ALA A 93 -11.93 -1.01 -15.90
N VAL A 94 -12.14 -1.52 -17.12
CA VAL A 94 -12.06 -0.71 -18.35
C VAL A 94 -13.14 0.37 -18.32
N ALA A 95 -14.40 0.00 -18.05
CA ALA A 95 -15.51 0.94 -17.95
C ALA A 95 -15.25 2.03 -16.88
N ALA A 96 -14.76 1.66 -15.69
CA ALA A 96 -14.35 2.63 -14.67
C ALA A 96 -13.21 3.53 -15.17
N GLY A 97 -12.24 2.97 -15.89
CA GLY A 97 -11.16 3.72 -16.52
C GLY A 97 -11.65 4.79 -17.49
N VAL A 98 -12.54 4.45 -18.43
CA VAL A 98 -12.93 5.39 -19.50
C VAL A 98 -14.17 6.23 -19.21
N GLU A 99 -15.10 5.73 -18.39
CA GLU A 99 -16.37 6.40 -18.09
C GLU A 99 -16.51 6.82 -16.63
N GLY A 100 -15.70 6.28 -15.73
CA GLY A 100 -15.79 6.49 -14.29
C GLY A 100 -15.54 7.91 -13.81
N ASP A 101 -15.57 8.06 -12.49
CA ASP A 101 -15.20 9.29 -11.80
C ASP A 101 -13.68 9.28 -11.51
N THR A 102 -13.13 10.46 -11.24
CA THR A 102 -11.73 10.60 -10.82
C THR A 102 -11.70 10.92 -9.33
N ARG A 103 -11.00 10.09 -8.55
CA ARG A 103 -10.75 10.29 -7.13
C ARG A 103 -9.29 10.66 -6.93
N ALA A 104 -9.03 11.76 -6.25
CA ALA A 104 -7.70 12.07 -5.76
C ALA A 104 -7.46 11.26 -4.49
N ILE A 105 -6.32 10.57 -4.42
CA ILE A 105 -5.85 9.91 -3.20
C ILE A 105 -4.47 10.44 -2.83
N ASP A 106 -4.21 10.43 -1.54
CA ASP A 106 -2.98 10.85 -0.94
C ASP A 106 -1.89 9.81 -1.22
N ALA A 107 -0.64 10.24 -1.17
CA ALA A 107 0.53 9.37 -1.16
C ALA A 107 1.37 9.68 0.06
N GLY A 108 1.99 8.66 0.66
CA GLY A 108 2.99 8.88 1.69
C GLY A 108 4.35 9.10 1.06
N VAL A 109 5.23 9.87 1.71
CA VAL A 109 6.61 10.06 1.29
C VAL A 109 7.53 9.81 2.47
N ILE A 110 8.35 8.78 2.34
CA ILE A 110 9.35 8.34 3.29
C ILE A 110 10.74 8.78 2.81
N ASP A 111 11.38 9.68 3.55
CA ASP A 111 12.73 10.20 3.23
C ASP A 111 12.90 10.60 1.74
N GLY A 112 11.85 11.20 1.17
CA GLY A 112 11.79 11.63 -0.24
C GLY A 112 11.33 10.57 -1.26
N ARG A 113 11.15 9.31 -0.84
CA ARG A 113 10.59 8.23 -1.68
C ARG A 113 9.08 8.11 -1.47
N PRO A 114 8.27 8.10 -2.53
CA PRO A 114 6.83 7.92 -2.38
C PRO A 114 6.44 6.47 -2.08
N PHE A 115 5.29 6.29 -1.43
CA PHE A 115 4.59 5.04 -1.26
C PHE A 115 3.08 5.28 -1.32
N VAL A 116 2.33 4.26 -1.75
CA VAL A 116 0.87 4.35 -1.88
C VAL A 116 0.14 3.43 -0.92
N VAL A 117 0.83 2.44 -0.33
CA VAL A 117 0.22 1.49 0.60
C VAL A 117 0.69 1.76 2.03
N MET A 118 1.96 1.46 2.33
CA MET A 118 2.53 1.58 3.65
C MET A 118 4.06 1.57 3.67
N ALA A 119 4.60 2.19 4.71
CA ALA A 119 5.99 2.07 5.11
C ALA A 119 6.08 1.58 6.56
N GLY A 120 7.24 1.09 6.97
CA GLY A 120 7.39 0.70 8.36
C GLY A 120 8.82 0.41 8.82
N ILE A 121 8.93 0.25 10.14
CA ILE A 121 10.17 0.01 10.86
C ILE A 121 10.01 -1.23 11.72
N GLY A 122 11.05 -2.08 11.74
CA GLY A 122 11.01 -3.35 12.46
C GLY A 122 10.18 -4.42 11.75
N LEU A 123 9.85 -4.17 10.48
CA LEU A 123 9.51 -5.19 9.49
C LEU A 123 10.82 -5.77 8.95
N ASP A 124 11.01 -7.08 9.03
CA ASP A 124 12.05 -7.74 8.24
C ASP A 124 11.51 -7.92 6.82
N ALA A 125 12.37 -7.81 5.81
CA ALA A 125 12.08 -8.16 4.41
C ALA A 125 11.47 -9.57 4.29
N ALA A 126 11.77 -10.45 5.26
CA ALA A 126 11.15 -11.76 5.40
C ALA A 126 9.61 -11.72 5.58
N MET A 127 9.00 -10.60 5.96
CA MET A 127 7.54 -10.44 5.95
C MET A 127 6.98 -10.28 4.52
N ALA A 128 7.76 -9.66 3.61
CA ALA A 128 7.46 -9.55 2.18
C ALA A 128 7.80 -10.85 1.42
N GLU A 129 8.86 -11.57 1.82
CA GLU A 129 9.39 -12.71 1.07
C GLU A 129 9.02 -14.10 1.62
N SER A 130 8.67 -14.25 2.91
CA SER A 130 8.45 -15.59 3.51
C SER A 130 7.01 -16.09 3.43
N THR A 131 6.49 -16.29 2.22
CA THR A 131 5.39 -17.24 1.99
C THR A 131 5.48 -17.83 0.59
N SER A 132 5.74 -19.13 0.49
CA SER A 132 5.76 -19.87 -0.77
C SER A 132 4.45 -19.68 -1.55
N GLU A 133 4.57 -19.49 -2.87
CA GLU A 133 3.45 -19.21 -3.79
C GLU A 133 2.29 -20.22 -3.70
N GLY A 134 2.58 -21.47 -3.27
CA GLY A 134 1.60 -22.54 -3.10
C GLY A 134 0.69 -22.42 -1.86
N ALA A 135 1.13 -21.77 -0.78
CA ALA A 135 0.33 -21.62 0.45
C ALA A 135 -0.64 -20.42 0.36
N LYS A 136 -0.37 -19.47 -0.55
CA LYS A 136 -1.12 -18.21 -0.75
C LYS A 136 -2.59 -18.42 -1.14
N ARG A 137 -2.95 -19.54 -1.78
CA ARG A 137 -4.31 -19.80 -2.31
C ARG A 137 -5.32 -20.36 -1.31
N ARG A 138 -4.89 -20.91 -0.16
CA ARG A 138 -5.80 -21.63 0.77
C ARG A 138 -5.84 -21.10 2.20
N ILE A 139 -4.82 -20.35 2.64
CA ILE A 139 -4.63 -20.03 4.07
C ILE A 139 -4.87 -18.54 4.39
N GLY A 140 -4.89 -17.66 3.39
CA GLY A 140 -5.27 -16.25 3.57
C GLY A 140 -4.47 -15.55 4.68
N TRP A 141 -5.16 -14.77 5.51
CA TRP A 141 -4.60 -13.94 6.60
C TRP A 141 -3.71 -14.69 7.61
N LEU A 142 -3.86 -16.01 7.76
CA LEU A 142 -3.08 -16.83 8.70
C LEU A 142 -1.60 -16.94 8.31
N ALA A 143 -1.26 -16.85 7.02
CA ALA A 143 0.12 -16.82 6.56
C ALA A 143 0.82 -15.51 6.97
N TYR A 144 0.13 -14.37 6.83
CA TYR A 144 0.62 -13.05 7.25
C TYR A 144 0.70 -12.92 8.77
N ALA A 145 -0.32 -13.41 9.51
CA ALA A 145 -0.26 -13.50 10.96
C ALA A 145 0.89 -14.40 11.42
N GLY A 146 1.17 -15.50 10.70
CA GLY A 146 2.32 -16.36 10.93
C GLY A 146 3.66 -15.63 10.76
N SER A 147 3.81 -14.77 9.74
CA SER A 147 5.00 -13.93 9.55
C SER A 147 5.16 -12.87 10.64
N ILE A 148 4.08 -12.20 11.05
CA ILE A 148 4.06 -11.28 12.19
C ILE A 148 4.46 -12.01 13.50
N VAL A 149 4.01 -13.26 13.67
CA VAL A 149 4.33 -14.11 14.83
C VAL A 149 5.77 -14.64 14.76
N LYS A 150 6.43 -14.76 13.60
CA LYS A 150 7.85 -15.14 13.52
C LYS A 150 8.76 -14.07 14.17
N HIS A 151 8.33 -12.81 14.19
CA HIS A 151 8.98 -11.72 14.94
C HIS A 151 8.82 -11.82 16.46
N LEU A 152 8.18 -12.87 16.99
CA LEU A 152 8.18 -13.21 18.43
C LEU A 152 9.58 -13.26 19.06
N ARG A 153 10.62 -13.52 18.24
CA ARG A 153 12.00 -13.68 18.68
C ARG A 153 12.82 -12.39 18.61
N ASP A 154 12.33 -11.36 17.93
CA ASP A 154 13.08 -10.12 17.77
C ASP A 154 13.03 -9.31 19.06
N LYS A 155 14.10 -8.54 19.29
CA LYS A 155 14.21 -7.72 20.49
C LYS A 155 13.47 -6.39 20.28
N PRO A 156 12.64 -5.95 21.23
CA PRO A 156 12.06 -4.62 21.16
C PRO A 156 13.15 -3.54 21.14
N PHE A 157 12.97 -2.51 20.33
CA PHE A 157 13.84 -1.33 20.23
C PHE A 157 13.17 -0.11 20.86
N ASP A 158 13.98 0.84 21.32
CA ASP A 158 13.49 2.11 21.84
C ASP A 158 13.02 2.99 20.67
N VAL A 159 11.80 3.49 20.75
CA VAL A 159 11.14 4.35 19.76
C VAL A 159 10.79 5.69 20.39
N THR A 160 11.13 6.78 19.70
CA THR A 160 10.50 8.09 19.91
C THR A 160 9.68 8.45 18.67
N LEU A 161 8.37 8.52 18.84
CA LEU A 161 7.42 8.90 17.79
C LEU A 161 7.05 10.37 17.96
N ARG A 162 7.22 11.16 16.90
CA ARG A 162 6.65 12.50 16.79
C ARG A 162 5.58 12.52 15.72
N LEU A 163 4.43 13.08 16.06
CA LEU A 163 3.32 13.31 15.16
C LEU A 163 3.10 14.81 15.07
N ASP A 164 3.12 15.35 13.85
CA ASP A 164 2.93 16.78 13.56
C ASP A 164 3.84 17.68 14.42
N GLY A 165 5.11 17.28 14.55
CA GLY A 165 6.15 18.00 15.29
C GLY A 165 6.10 17.84 16.82
N ARG A 166 5.16 17.05 17.37
CA ARG A 166 5.01 16.83 18.81
C ARG A 166 5.45 15.43 19.19
N VAL A 167 6.25 15.31 20.25
CA VAL A 167 6.58 13.98 20.82
C VAL A 167 5.32 13.36 21.41
N THR A 168 4.81 12.33 20.76
CA THR A 168 3.56 11.64 21.14
C THR A 168 3.84 10.40 21.97
N LEU A 169 4.91 9.67 21.66
CA LEU A 169 5.24 8.41 22.35
C LEU A 169 6.75 8.24 22.51
N ARG A 170 7.18 7.75 23.69
CA ARG A 170 8.52 7.20 23.93
C ARG A 170 8.40 5.83 24.55
N ARG A 171 8.85 4.78 23.86
CA ARG A 171 8.62 3.41 24.32
C ARG A 171 9.49 2.37 23.62
N ARG A 172 9.70 1.24 24.29
CA ARG A 172 10.07 -0.02 23.64
C ARG A 172 8.94 -0.61 22.81
N ALA A 173 9.13 -0.67 21.50
CA ALA A 173 8.21 -1.26 20.54
C ALA A 173 8.91 -2.37 19.73
N MET A 174 8.10 -3.19 19.08
CA MET A 174 8.55 -4.21 18.13
C MET A 174 8.44 -3.73 16.70
N MET A 175 7.47 -2.87 16.41
CA MET A 175 7.17 -2.43 15.05
C MET A 175 6.43 -1.10 15.08
N VAL A 176 6.71 -0.26 14.10
CA VAL A 176 5.93 0.93 13.75
C VAL A 176 5.57 0.81 12.28
N LEU A 177 4.27 0.84 11.97
CA LEU A 177 3.74 0.85 10.61
C LEU A 177 3.09 2.19 10.36
N VAL A 178 3.26 2.74 9.16
CA VAL A 178 2.61 3.96 8.70
C VAL A 178 1.96 3.64 7.36
N GLY A 179 0.63 3.72 7.29
CA GLY A 179 -0.13 3.34 6.10
C GLY A 179 -1.02 4.46 5.60
N ASN A 180 -1.17 4.52 4.28
CA ASN A 180 -2.15 5.34 3.60
C ASN A 180 -3.46 4.56 3.37
N VAL A 181 -3.36 3.24 3.25
CA VAL A 181 -4.52 2.34 3.11
C VAL A 181 -4.56 1.29 4.22
N GLY A 182 -5.77 0.85 4.54
CA GLY A 182 -6.03 0.10 5.77
C GLY A 182 -5.91 -1.42 5.71
N ARG A 183 -5.97 -2.00 4.51
CA ARG A 183 -6.08 -3.45 4.29
C ARG A 183 -4.82 -3.99 3.63
N LEU A 184 -4.38 -5.15 4.09
CA LEU A 184 -3.37 -5.99 3.47
C LEU A 184 -3.98 -7.08 2.59
N GLN A 185 -3.12 -7.79 1.84
CA GLN A 185 -3.51 -8.99 1.11
C GLN A 185 -4.21 -10.00 2.03
N GLY A 186 -5.26 -10.66 1.53
CA GLY A 186 -6.06 -11.62 2.31
C GLY A 186 -7.14 -10.99 3.21
N GLY A 187 -7.43 -9.69 3.08
CA GLY A 187 -8.55 -9.02 3.75
C GLY A 187 -8.26 -8.61 5.20
N LEU A 188 -7.00 -8.70 5.62
CA LEU A 188 -6.55 -8.30 6.96
C LEU A 188 -6.55 -6.77 7.06
N SER A 189 -7.28 -6.21 8.02
CA SER A 189 -7.33 -4.77 8.25
C SER A 189 -6.43 -4.40 9.42
N LEU A 190 -5.25 -3.86 9.14
CA LEU A 190 -4.33 -3.40 10.20
C LEU A 190 -4.72 -2.01 10.71
N LEU A 191 -5.15 -1.14 9.79
CA LEU A 191 -5.56 0.24 10.02
C LEU A 191 -7.03 0.36 9.56
N PRO A 192 -7.99 -0.08 10.38
CA PRO A 192 -9.39 -0.19 9.96
C PRO A 192 -10.09 1.14 9.70
N ASP A 193 -9.51 2.24 10.19
CA ASP A 193 -10.06 3.57 10.08
C ASP A 193 -9.34 4.42 9.00
N ALA A 194 -8.34 3.84 8.31
CA ALA A 194 -7.54 4.53 7.31
C ALA A 194 -8.37 4.97 6.10
N ARG A 195 -8.20 6.23 5.73
CA ARG A 195 -8.82 6.85 4.57
C ARG A 195 -7.71 7.40 3.67
N PRO A 196 -7.70 7.07 2.38
CA PRO A 196 -6.61 7.44 1.50
C PRO A 196 -6.74 8.87 0.96
N ASP A 197 -7.64 9.70 1.47
CA ASP A 197 -8.01 11.01 0.92
C ASP A 197 -8.37 12.05 2.01
N ASP A 198 -7.92 11.84 3.25
CA ASP A 198 -8.20 12.74 4.37
C ASP A 198 -7.02 13.63 4.77
N GLY A 199 -5.89 13.52 4.08
CA GLY A 199 -4.66 14.27 4.34
C GLY A 199 -3.92 13.80 5.58
N GLU A 200 -4.20 12.59 6.10
CA GLU A 200 -3.50 11.99 7.22
C GLU A 200 -2.93 10.62 6.88
N LEU A 201 -1.93 10.17 7.65
CA LEU A 201 -1.40 8.82 7.59
C LEU A 201 -1.74 8.09 8.89
N ASP A 202 -2.12 6.82 8.76
CA ASP A 202 -2.43 5.97 9.89
C ASP A 202 -1.16 5.30 10.44
N VAL A 203 -0.87 5.54 11.71
CA VAL A 203 0.29 4.99 12.41
C VAL A 203 -0.15 3.88 13.36
N LEU A 204 0.45 2.70 13.24
CA LEU A 204 0.26 1.57 14.14
C LEU A 204 1.56 1.23 14.86
N VAL A 205 1.54 1.32 16.19
CA VAL A 205 2.64 0.92 17.06
C VAL A 205 2.31 -0.42 17.72
N LEU A 206 3.12 -1.43 17.43
CA LEU A 206 3.05 -2.74 18.09
C LEU A 206 4.13 -2.83 19.17
N ALA A 207 3.70 -2.97 20.41
CA ALA A 207 4.60 -3.02 21.56
C ALA A 207 4.24 -4.14 22.58
N PRO A 208 4.11 -5.39 22.14
CA PRO A 208 3.95 -6.53 23.05
C PRO A 208 5.22 -6.71 23.90
N ARG A 209 5.07 -7.10 25.17
CA ARG A 209 6.20 -7.29 26.10
C ARG A 209 6.49 -8.76 26.38
N ARG A 210 5.51 -9.63 26.16
CA ARG A 210 5.59 -11.08 26.41
C ARG A 210 5.02 -11.84 25.21
N PRO A 211 5.44 -13.09 24.96
CA PRO A 211 4.85 -13.93 23.93
C PRO A 211 3.31 -14.05 24.02
N SER A 212 2.75 -14.06 25.23
CA SER A 212 1.29 -14.12 25.43
C SER A 212 0.54 -12.84 25.03
N ASP A 213 1.22 -11.70 24.94
CA ASP A 213 0.60 -10.44 24.49
C ASP A 213 0.21 -10.51 23.01
N TRP A 214 0.83 -11.39 22.22
CA TRP A 214 0.56 -11.55 20.79
C TRP A 214 -0.83 -12.10 20.50
N LEU A 215 -1.39 -12.95 21.38
CA LEU A 215 -2.78 -13.38 21.25
C LEU A 215 -3.75 -12.20 21.29
N ARG A 216 -3.43 -11.16 22.08
CA ARG A 216 -4.21 -9.93 22.10
C ARG A 216 -4.00 -9.10 20.85
N VAL A 217 -2.75 -8.98 20.37
CA VAL A 217 -2.46 -8.28 19.10
C VAL A 217 -3.26 -8.90 17.96
N VAL A 218 -3.18 -10.22 17.79
CA VAL A 218 -3.93 -10.97 16.78
C VAL A 218 -5.44 -10.77 16.97
N GLY A 219 -5.94 -10.87 18.21
CA GLY A 219 -7.34 -10.59 18.54
C GLY A 219 -7.79 -9.20 18.11
N HIS A 220 -6.99 -8.16 18.37
CA HIS A 220 -7.29 -6.78 17.97
C HIS A 220 -7.36 -6.62 16.45
N VAL A 221 -6.42 -7.22 15.72
CA VAL A 221 -6.40 -7.15 14.25
C VAL A 221 -7.60 -7.89 13.66
N LEU A 222 -7.91 -9.08 14.15
CA LEU A 222 -9.04 -9.90 13.65
C LEU A 222 -10.40 -9.28 13.94
N THR A 223 -10.58 -8.75 15.15
CA THR A 223 -11.85 -8.13 15.57
C THR A 223 -11.96 -6.68 15.11
N ARG A 224 -10.92 -6.13 14.46
CA ARG A 224 -10.80 -4.70 14.13
C ARG A 224 -11.08 -3.82 15.35
N SER A 225 -10.67 -4.29 16.53
CA SER A 225 -11.01 -3.65 17.80
C SER A 225 -10.34 -2.28 17.90
N ARG A 226 -11.17 -1.26 18.09
CA ARG A 226 -10.78 0.14 18.37
C ARG A 226 -10.45 0.40 19.84
N ARG A 227 -10.55 -0.62 20.71
CA ARG A 227 -10.27 -0.44 22.13
C ARG A 227 -8.80 -0.08 22.31
N TYR A 228 -8.52 0.88 23.17
CA TYR A 228 -7.17 1.21 23.57
C TYR A 228 -6.49 0.00 24.22
N ASP A 229 -5.39 -0.49 23.64
CA ASP A 229 -4.48 -1.43 24.27
C ASP A 229 -3.06 -0.93 24.01
N ARG A 230 -2.27 -0.78 25.07
CA ARG A 230 -0.85 -0.44 24.97
C ARG A 230 -0.06 -1.38 24.05
N ARG A 231 -0.53 -2.58 23.73
CA ARG A 231 0.17 -3.49 22.81
C ARG A 231 -0.02 -3.11 21.35
N VAL A 232 -1.11 -2.40 21.05
CA VAL A 232 -1.59 -2.05 19.71
C VAL A 232 -2.16 -0.64 19.78
N GLU A 233 -1.31 0.36 19.57
CA GLU A 233 -1.70 1.77 19.62
C GLU A 233 -1.82 2.30 18.18
N ARG A 234 -2.87 3.07 17.92
CA ARG A 234 -3.15 3.67 16.61
C ARG A 234 -3.23 5.18 16.74
N TYR A 235 -2.70 5.88 15.76
CA TYR A 235 -2.69 7.33 15.65
C TYR A 235 -2.89 7.73 14.20
N THR A 236 -3.23 9.00 13.97
CA THR A 236 -3.19 9.63 12.66
C THR A 236 -2.35 10.90 12.73
N ALA A 237 -1.69 11.26 11.64
CA ALA A 237 -0.90 12.49 11.52
C ALA A 237 -0.58 12.80 10.05
N ALA A 238 -0.40 14.09 9.70
CA ALA A 238 0.08 14.46 8.38
C ALA A 238 1.61 14.28 8.25
N ARG A 239 2.34 14.42 9.36
CA ARG A 239 3.79 14.19 9.46
C ARG A 239 4.14 13.27 10.61
N VAL A 240 4.90 12.22 10.32
CA VAL A 240 5.35 11.19 11.24
C VAL A 240 6.88 11.14 11.25
N GLU A 241 7.50 11.36 12.40
CA GLU A 241 8.94 11.17 12.57
C GLU A 241 9.18 10.06 13.59
N VAL A 242 10.06 9.12 13.24
CA VAL A 242 10.35 7.97 14.09
C VAL A 242 11.86 7.90 14.31
N ASP A 243 12.29 8.10 15.55
CA ASP A 243 13.66 7.81 15.98
C ASP A 243 13.71 6.44 16.66
N VAL A 244 14.72 5.64 16.32
CA VAL A 244 14.89 4.27 16.82
C VAL A 244 16.32 3.99 17.27
N VAL A 245 16.43 3.27 18.40
CA VAL A 245 17.71 2.80 18.95
C VAL A 245 17.60 1.32 19.34
N PRO A 246 18.49 0.44 18.83
CA PRO A 246 19.53 0.67 17.81
C PRO A 246 18.94 0.92 16.41
N PRO A 247 19.77 1.22 15.38
CA PRO A 247 19.30 1.23 14.00
C PRO A 247 18.63 -0.09 13.61
N VAL A 248 17.48 -0.01 12.95
CA VAL A 248 16.65 -1.17 12.56
C VAL A 248 16.25 -1.07 11.10
N LEU A 249 15.78 -2.17 10.53
CA LEU A 249 15.37 -2.23 9.13
C LEU A 249 14.13 -1.37 8.86
N HIS A 250 14.18 -0.65 7.74
CA HIS A 250 13.12 0.17 7.18
C HIS A 250 12.58 -0.48 5.88
N GLU A 251 11.27 -0.43 5.70
CA GLU A 251 10.56 -0.96 4.53
C GLU A 251 9.63 0.11 3.94
N CYS A 252 9.47 0.08 2.62
CA CYS A 252 8.53 0.91 1.86
C CYS A 252 7.81 0.04 0.83
N ASP A 253 6.50 -0.13 1.00
CA ASP A 253 5.59 -0.90 0.14
C ASP A 253 6.08 -2.35 -0.16
N GLY A 254 6.85 -2.98 0.73
CA GLY A 254 7.44 -4.31 0.53
C GLY A 254 8.91 -4.32 0.13
N ASP A 255 9.49 -3.17 -0.23
CA ASP A 255 10.91 -3.06 -0.55
C ASP A 255 11.72 -2.59 0.65
N THR A 256 12.87 -3.24 0.88
CA THR A 256 13.79 -2.87 1.95
C THR A 256 14.60 -1.63 1.58
N ILE A 257 14.52 -0.58 2.41
CA ILE A 257 15.29 0.66 2.22
C ILE A 257 16.65 0.61 2.96
N GLY A 258 16.79 -0.31 3.91
CA GLY A 258 18.02 -0.54 4.67
C GLY A 258 17.85 -0.27 6.16
N HIS A 259 18.96 -0.21 6.90
CA HIS A 259 18.93 0.09 8.34
C HIS A 259 19.06 1.59 8.60
N GLY A 260 18.24 2.10 9.50
CA GLY A 260 18.28 3.51 9.91
C GLY A 260 17.93 3.71 11.38
N SER A 261 18.30 4.86 11.91
CA SER A 261 17.92 5.31 13.26
C SER A 261 16.88 6.42 13.25
N HIS A 262 16.54 6.95 12.08
CA HIS A 262 15.57 8.01 11.89
C HIS A 262 14.82 7.77 10.59
N MET A 263 13.53 8.05 10.61
CA MET A 263 12.64 8.03 9.45
C MET A 263 11.70 9.22 9.51
N SER A 264 11.59 9.97 8.42
CA SER A 264 10.61 11.03 8.26
C SER A 264 9.60 10.63 7.20
N ILE A 265 8.32 10.63 7.57
CA ILE A 265 7.21 10.34 6.67
C ILE A 265 6.24 11.52 6.67
N GLU A 266 5.83 11.94 5.49
CA GLU A 266 4.83 12.98 5.31
C GLU A 266 3.82 12.58 4.25
N THR A 267 2.57 12.99 4.46
CA THR A 267 1.52 12.84 3.46
C THR A 267 1.68 13.87 2.35
N ARG A 268 1.33 13.46 1.12
CA ARG A 268 1.13 14.31 -0.04
C ARG A 268 -0.33 14.20 -0.46
N PRO A 269 -1.18 15.14 0.00
CA PRO A 269 -2.61 15.06 -0.24
C PRO A 269 -2.96 15.12 -1.73
N GLY A 270 -3.83 14.22 -2.18
CA GLY A 270 -4.36 14.18 -3.55
C GLY A 270 -3.31 13.97 -4.66
N ALA A 271 -2.13 13.44 -4.33
CA ALA A 271 -1.01 13.31 -5.26
C ALA A 271 -1.27 12.30 -6.40
N LEU A 272 -2.14 11.31 -6.20
CA LEU A 272 -2.50 10.33 -7.23
C LEU A 272 -3.96 10.48 -7.64
N LEU A 273 -4.21 10.59 -8.94
CA LEU A 273 -5.57 10.51 -9.48
C LEU A 273 -5.89 9.06 -9.87
N LEU A 274 -7.00 8.53 -9.38
CA LEU A 274 -7.48 7.18 -9.68
C LEU A 274 -8.84 7.22 -10.37
N ARG A 275 -9.02 6.35 -11.36
CA ARG A 275 -10.31 6.10 -11.99
C ARG A 275 -11.10 5.08 -11.18
N VAL A 276 -12.32 5.46 -10.82
CA VAL A 276 -13.23 4.66 -9.99
C VAL A 276 -14.62 4.56 -10.65
N PRO A 277 -15.42 3.52 -10.36
CA PRO A 277 -16.79 3.43 -10.87
C PRO A 277 -17.61 4.67 -10.50
N ARG A 278 -18.51 5.10 -11.40
CA ARG A 278 -19.37 6.26 -11.14
C ARG A 278 -20.18 6.10 -9.86
N GLY A 279 -20.24 7.15 -9.05
CA GLY A 279 -21.04 7.18 -7.82
C GLY A 279 -20.50 6.26 -6.70
N SER A 280 -19.22 5.89 -6.76
CA SER A 280 -18.54 5.31 -5.60
C SER A 280 -18.35 6.40 -4.54
N GLU A 281 -19.01 6.24 -3.39
CA GLU A 281 -18.84 7.14 -2.23
C GLU A 281 -17.45 6.92 -1.58
N SER A 282 -16.86 8.00 -1.05
CA SER A 282 -15.54 8.04 -0.39
C SER A 282 -15.42 7.13 0.84
#